data_AF-A0A383EGN4-F1
#
_entry.id   AF-A0A383EGN4-F1
#
_cell.length_a   1.000
_cell.length_b   1.000
_cell.length_c   1.000
_cell.angle_alpha   90.00
_cell.angle_beta   90.00
_cell.angle_gamma   90.00
#
_symmetry.space_group_name_H-M   'P 1'
#
loop_
_entity.id
_entity.type
_entity.pdbx_description
1 polymer ?
#
loop_
_entity_poly.entity_id
_entity_poly.type
_entity_poly.pdbx_seq_one_letter_code
_entity_poly.pdbx_strand_id
1 'polypeptide(L)' 'MVAESIILLSVILICAKLFGEFTYRFLKLPRVIGELGAGIIIGPFALGGLAWGNLGPLFPMEQGSVIPVNQSLYFLANIG' A
#
# COMPACT_ATOMS: atom_id res chain seq x y z
N MET A 1 -14.77 1.07 -9.11
CA MET A 1 -14.17 -0.27 -9.34
C MET A 1 -12.76 -0.23 -9.95
N VAL A 2 -12.55 -0.04 -11.25
CA VAL A 2 -11.16 -0.10 -11.80
C VAL A 2 -10.34 1.15 -11.49
N ALA A 3 -10.93 2.34 -11.60
CA ALA A 3 -10.24 3.61 -11.35
C ALA A 3 -9.70 3.72 -9.91
N GLU A 4 -10.47 3.26 -8.92
CA GLU A 4 -10.06 3.25 -7.51
C GLU A 4 -8.85 2.35 -7.25
N SER A 5 -8.82 1.16 -7.86
CA SER A 5 -7.67 0.25 -7.77
C SER A 5 -6.41 0.84 -8.39
N ILE A 6 -6.53 1.59 -9.49
CA ILE A 6 -5.38 2.27 -10.13
C ILE A 6 -4.86 3.41 -9.24
N ILE A 7 -5.77 4.15 -8.60
CA ILE A 7 -5.40 5.22 -7.66
C ILE A 7 -4.66 4.63 -6.46
N LEU A 8 -5.20 3.56 -5.86
CA LEU A 8 -4.55 2.85 -4.76
C LEU A 8 -3.18 2.32 -5.14
N LEU A 9 -3.07 1.65 -6.29
CA LEU A 9 -1.79 1.16 -6.81
C LEU A 9 -0.80 2.31 -6.99
N SER A 10 -1.24 3.43 -7.57
CA SER A 10 -0.40 4.61 -7.75
C SER A 10 0.11 5.16 -6.42
N VAL A 11 -0.76 5.24 -5.40
CA VAL A 11 -0.37 5.66 -4.05
C VAL A 11 0.67 4.70 -3.44
N ILE A 12 0.45 3.39 -3.55
CA ILE A 12 1.40 2.37 -3.06
C ILE A 12 2.77 2.54 -3.73
N LEU A 13 2.80 2.67 -5.05
CA LEU A 13 4.05 2.82 -5.81
C LEU A 13 4.78 4.12 -5.49
N ILE A 14 4.05 5.23 -5.34
CA ILE A 14 4.63 6.53 -4.95
C ILE A 14 5.26 6.42 -3.56
N CYS A 15 4.54 5.88 -2.58
CA CYS A 15 5.06 5.71 -1.23
C CYS A 15 6.26 4.75 -1.19
N ALA A 16 6.19 3.61 -1.88
CA ALA A 16 7.29 2.64 -1.96
C ALA A 16 8.56 3.27 -2.55
N LYS A 17 8.42 4.04 -3.63
CA LYS A 17 9.56 4.73 -4.27
C LYS A 17 10.16 5.80 -3.36
N LEU A 18 9.32 6.60 -2.69
CA LEU A 18 9.78 7.64 -1.77
C LEU A 18 10.55 7.05 -0.58
N PHE A 19 10.02 6.00 0.04
CA PHE A 19 10.69 5.32 1.15
C PHE A 19 11.94 4.55 0.69
N GLY A 20 11.91 3.90 -0.48
CA GLY A 20 13.08 3.22 -1.04
C GLY A 20 14.25 4.18 -1.28
N GLU A 21 13.99 5.34 -1.86
CA GLU A 21 14.99 6.40 -2.04
C GLU A 21 15.45 6.98 -0.70
N PHE A 22 14.54 7.20 0.24
CA PHE A 22 14.87 7.70 1.57
C PHE A 22 15.80 6.72 2.32
N THR A 23 15.45 5.44 2.34
CA THR A 23 16.26 4.40 2.97
C THR A 23 17.63 4.26 2.32
N TYR A 24 17.70 4.35 1.00
CA TYR A 24 18.97 4.32 0.28
C TYR A 24 19.84 5.55 0.56
N ARG A 25 19.24 6.75 0.61
CA ARG A 25 19.99 8.01 0.79
C ARG A 25 20.43 8.25 2.23
N PHE A 26 19.57 7.95 3.21
CA PHE A 26 19.82 8.28 4.62
C PHE A 26 20.45 7.11 5.39
N LEU A 27 19.97 5.89 5.17
CA LEU A 27 20.39 4.71 5.93
C LEU A 27 21.48 3.89 5.20
N LYS A 28 21.76 4.19 3.93
CA LYS A 28 22.68 3.43 3.06
C LYS A 28 22.34 1.94 2.97
N LEU A 29 21.07 1.61 3.16
CA LEU A 29 20.54 0.25 3.04
C LEU A 29 19.99 0.02 1.63
N PRO A 30 19.85 -1.25 1.18
CA PRO A 30 19.23 -1.54 -0.11
C PRO A 30 17.80 -1.00 -0.18
N ARG A 31 17.42 -0.47 -1.35
CA ARG A 31 16.13 0.18 -1.62
C ARG A 31 14.91 -0.67 -1.24
N VAL A 32 15.01 -1.97 -1.48
CA VAL A 32 13.97 -2.97 -1.16
C VAL A 32 13.54 -2.91 0.31
N ILE A 33 14.45 -2.60 1.25
CA ILE A 33 14.10 -2.48 2.67
C ILE A 33 13.17 -1.28 2.90
N GLY A 34 13.41 -0.17 2.21
CA GLY A 34 12.53 0.99 2.25
C GLY A 34 11.18 0.71 1.59
N GLU A 35 11.18 0.04 0.44
CA GLU A 35 9.95 -0.34 -0.28
C GLU A 35 9.06 -1.27 0.56
N LEU A 36 9.64 -2.32 1.16
CA LEU A 36 8.93 -3.24 2.06
C LEU A 36 8.45 -2.52 3.32
N GLY A 37 9.28 -1.66 3.92
CA GLY A 37 8.90 -0.85 5.07
C GLY A 37 7.72 0.07 4.76
N ALA A 38 7.70 0.68 3.59
CA ALA A 38 6.57 1.47 3.11
C ALA A 38 5.31 0.60 3.06
N GLY A 39 5.37 -0.57 2.43
CA GLY A 39 4.24 -1.50 2.36
C GLY A 39 3.68 -1.90 3.73
N ILE A 40 4.53 -2.08 4.73
CA ILE A 40 4.11 -2.36 6.11
C ILE A 40 3.42 -1.14 6.73
N ILE A 41 3.98 0.06 6.55
CA ILE A 41 3.47 1.31 7.13
C ILE A 41 2.12 1.71 6.52
N ILE A 42 1.99 1.66 5.20
CA ILE A 42 0.78 2.06 4.48
C ILE A 42 -0.21 0.89 4.35
N GLY A 43 0.17 -0.30 4.79
CA GLY A 43 -0.64 -1.51 4.65
C GLY A 43 -1.99 -1.42 5.38
N PRO A 44 -2.93 -2.31 5.04
CA PRO A 44 -4.29 -2.32 5.60
C PRO A 44 -4.32 -2.53 7.13
N PHE A 45 -3.27 -3.09 7.72
CA PHE A 45 -3.15 -3.29 9.17
C PHE A 45 -2.49 -2.13 9.91
N ALA A 46 -1.93 -1.16 9.18
CA ALA A 46 -1.27 0.02 9.73
C ALA A 46 -2.04 1.28 9.28
N LEU A 47 -1.38 2.26 8.64
CA LEU A 47 -2.00 3.52 8.24
C LEU A 47 -3.11 3.36 7.18
N GLY A 48 -3.08 2.26 6.43
CA GLY A 48 -4.04 1.99 5.37
C GLY A 48 -5.42 1.55 5.87
N GLY A 49 -5.51 1.00 7.08
CA GLY A 49 -6.77 0.61 7.72
C GLY A 49 -7.40 1.70 8.58
N LEU A 50 -6.66 2.78 8.85
CA LEU A 50 -7.18 3.94 9.58
C LEU A 50 -8.12 4.76 8.69
N ALA A 51 -9.23 5.24 9.25
CA ALA A 51 -10.12 6.16 8.56
C ALA A 51 -9.50 7.56 8.51
N TRP A 52 -9.22 8.06 7.30
CA TRP A 52 -8.67 9.40 7.11
C TRP A 52 -9.81 10.42 6.98
N GLY A 53 -10.37 10.82 8.13
CA GLY A 53 -11.46 11.80 8.19
C GLY A 53 -12.70 11.35 7.42
N ASN A 54 -13.15 12.15 6.43
CA ASN A 54 -14.34 11.85 5.63
C ASN A 54 -14.08 10.92 4.43
N LEU A 55 -12.83 10.50 4.20
CA LEU A 55 -12.45 9.67 3.04
C LEU A 55 -12.47 8.16 3.34
N GLY A 56 -12.81 7.77 4.58
CA GLY A 56 -12.76 6.36 4.99
C GLY A 56 -11.34 5.79 5.02
N PRO A 57 -11.20 4.47 5.23
CA PRO A 57 -9.91 3.79 5.16
C PRO A 57 -9.43 3.65 3.71
N LEU A 58 -8.11 3.76 3.52
CA LEU A 58 -7.44 3.55 2.22
C LEU A 58 -7.70 2.13 1.71
N PHE A 59 -7.74 1.15 2.61
CA PHE A 59 -8.10 -0.23 2.29
C PHE A 59 -9.38 -0.59 3.06
N PRO A 60 -10.57 -0.46 2.43
CA PRO A 60 -11.81 -0.86 3.07
C PRO A 60 -11.81 -2.37 3.31
N MET A 61 -12.07 -2.77 4.56
CA MET A 61 -12.29 -4.17 4.89
C MET A 61 -13.76 -4.51 4.60
N GLU A 62 -13.98 -5.24 3.52
CA GLU A 62 -15.30 -5.76 3.16
C GLU A 62 -15.72 -6.81 4.21
N GLN A 63 -16.88 -6.64 4.86
CA GLN A 63 -17.41 -7.64 5.80
C GLN A 63 -17.56 -9.00 5.09
N GLY A 64 -16.73 -9.98 5.48
CA GLY A 64 -16.73 -11.35 4.94
C GLY A 64 -15.52 -11.69 4.05
N SER A 65 -14.68 -10.72 3.71
CA SER A 65 -13.42 -10.99 3.00
C SER A 65 -12.30 -11.36 3.97
N VAL A 66 -11.66 -12.51 3.73
CA VAL A 66 -10.47 -12.97 4.47
C VAL A 66 -9.25 -12.09 4.18
N ILE A 67 -9.29 -11.37 3.05
CA ILE A 67 -8.16 -10.57 2.54
C ILE A 67 -8.55 -9.09 2.62
N PRO A 68 -7.79 -8.24 3.34
CA PRO A 68 -8.14 -6.85 3.59
C PRO A 68 -7.72 -5.91 2.44
N VAL A 69 -7.89 -6.34 1.19
CA VAL A 69 -7.60 -5.54 -0.01
C VAL A 69 -8.59 -5.87 -1.12
N ASN A 70 -8.79 -4.96 -2.08
CA ASN A 70 -9.65 -5.20 -3.23
C ASN A 70 -9.14 -6.39 -4.07
N GLN A 71 -10.07 -7.21 -4.57
CA GLN A 71 -9.78 -8.37 -5.41
C GLN A 71 -8.91 -8.03 -6.63
N SER A 72 -9.09 -6.87 -7.26
CA SER A 72 -8.24 -6.40 -8.37
C SER A 72 -6.77 -6.20 -7.97
N LEU A 73 -6.50 -5.66 -6.78
CA LEU A 73 -5.13 -5.50 -6.27
C LEU A 73 -4.53 -6.86 -5.89
N TYR A 74 -5.33 -7.76 -5.32
CA TYR A 74 -4.90 -9.12 -5.00
C TYR A 74 -4.49 -9.91 -6.27
N PHE A 75 -5.30 -9.83 -7.33
CA PHE A 75 -4.94 -10.42 -8.62
C PHE A 75 -3.65 -9.83 -9.18
N LEU A 76 -3.49 -8.51 -9.11
CA LEU A 76 -2.29 -7.84 -9.62
C LEU A 76 -1.02 -8.24 -8.84
N ALA A 77 -1.12 -8.42 -7.52
CA ALA A 77 -0.02 -8.88 -6.68
C ALA A 77 0.44 -10.31 -7.02
N ASN A 78 -0.45 -11.18 -7.52
CA ASN A 78 -0.14 -12.55 -7.91
C ASN A 78 0.40 -12.69 -9.35
N ILE A 79 0.38 -11.61 -10.14
CA ILE A 79 0.85 -11.61 -11.54
C ILE A 79 2.37 -11.34 -11.63
N GLY A 80 2.98 -10.80 -10.57
CA GLY A 80 4.40 -10.43 -10.51
C GLY A 80 5.34 -11.59 -10.22
#